data_AF-A0A832TGP0-F1
#
_entry.id   AF-A0A832TGP0-F1
#
_cell.length_a   1.000
_cell.length_b   1.000
_cell.length_c   1.000
_cell.angle_alpha   90.00
_cell.angle_beta   90.00
_cell.angle_gamma   90.00
#
_symmetry.space_group_name_H-M   'P 1'
#
loop_
_entity.id
_entity.type
_entity.pdbx_description
1 polymer ?
#
loop_
_entity_poly.entity_id
_entity_poly.type
_entity_poly.pdbx_seq_one_letter_code
_entity_poly.pdbx_strand_id
1 'polypeptide(L)'
;YVNDYLSAGVAVSKDEKYKKMVEYERTQRLLTIWMANRKYQKRLAIAEKIADKTHSSKQEVVKNTYPYIKEIFKRGKDKEMIEALTDQLELDKEEVAYLKK
;
A
#
# COMPACT_ATOMS: atom_id res chain seq x y z
N TYR A 1 15.00 -13.71 17.34
CA TYR A 1 15.09 -14.22 18.72
C TYR A 1 13.90 -13.77 19.58
N VAL A 2 13.79 -12.53 20.05
CA VAL A 2 12.67 -12.10 20.94
C VAL A 2 11.28 -12.28 20.29
N ASN A 3 11.13 -11.91 19.01
CA ASN A 3 9.87 -12.10 18.27
C ASN A 3 9.50 -13.57 17.99
N ASP A 4 10.48 -14.46 17.90
CA ASP A 4 10.24 -15.89 17.62
C ASP A 4 9.67 -16.58 18.87
N TYR A 5 10.15 -16.21 20.07
CA TYR A 5 9.60 -16.71 21.33
C TYR A 5 8.26 -16.08 21.71
N LEU A 6 8.05 -14.79 21.41
CA LEU A 6 6.76 -14.10 21.63
C LEU A 6 5.61 -14.64 20.77
N SER A 7 5.91 -15.22 19.61
CA SER A 7 4.90 -15.73 18.68
C SER A 7 4.56 -17.19 19.00
N ALA A 8 5.37 -18.14 18.53
CA ALA A 8 5.08 -19.56 18.67
C ALA A 8 5.19 -20.05 20.12
N GLY A 9 6.17 -19.55 20.87
CA GLY A 9 6.38 -19.95 22.27
C GLY A 9 5.18 -19.63 23.16
N VAL A 10 4.69 -18.39 23.12
CA VAL A 10 3.49 -17.97 23.87
C VAL A 10 2.23 -18.65 23.35
N ALA A 11 2.11 -18.87 22.04
CA ALA A 11 0.94 -19.53 21.45
C ALA A 11 0.80 -21.00 21.89
N VAL A 12 1.92 -21.71 22.04
CA VAL A 12 1.96 -23.14 22.43
C VAL A 12 1.93 -23.34 23.95
N SER A 13 2.37 -22.36 24.73
CA SER A 13 2.46 -22.45 26.20
C SER A 13 1.13 -22.30 26.96
N LYS A 14 -0.02 -22.31 26.27
CA LYS A 14 -1.35 -22.17 26.90
C LYS A 14 -1.74 -23.46 27.62
N ASP A 15 -2.37 -23.34 28.79
CA ASP A 15 -2.79 -24.49 29.62
C ASP A 15 -3.82 -25.40 28.92
N GLU A 16 -4.69 -24.83 28.07
CA GLU A 16 -5.63 -25.59 27.25
C GLU A 16 -5.06 -25.92 25.86
N LYS A 17 -5.14 -27.20 25.48
CA LYS A 17 -4.80 -27.66 24.13
C LYS A 17 -5.89 -27.27 23.12
N TYR A 18 -5.49 -26.96 21.88
CA TYR A 18 -6.44 -26.68 20.79
C TYR A 18 -7.45 -27.83 20.62
N LYS A 19 -8.75 -27.53 20.79
CA LYS A 19 -9.85 -28.52 20.73
C LYS A 19 -10.11 -29.07 19.31
N LYS A 20 -9.47 -28.51 18.29
CA LYS A 20 -9.64 -28.87 16.87
C LYS A 20 -8.31 -29.37 16.30
N MET A 21 -8.39 -30.33 15.38
CA MET A 21 -7.26 -30.73 14.53
C MET A 21 -6.83 -29.52 13.70
N VAL A 22 -5.58 -29.10 13.81
CA VAL A 22 -5.02 -28.05 12.96
C VAL A 22 -4.39 -28.73 11.76
N GLU A 23 -4.89 -28.46 10.56
CA GLU A 23 -4.26 -28.93 9.33
C GLU A 23 -2.93 -28.19 9.11
N TYR A 24 -1.87 -28.94 8.85
CA TYR A 24 -0.56 -28.36 8.63
C TYR A 24 -0.46 -27.81 7.21
N GLU A 25 -0.51 -26.49 7.09
CA GLU A 25 -0.34 -25.78 5.81
C GLU A 25 1.04 -25.15 5.69
N ARG A 26 1.50 -24.97 4.45
CA ARG A 26 2.74 -24.24 4.17
C ARG A 26 2.55 -22.75 4.44
N THR A 27 3.59 -22.08 4.94
CA THR A 27 3.54 -20.65 5.23
C THR A 27 3.28 -19.83 3.96
N GLN A 28 2.15 -19.12 3.91
CA GLN A 28 1.81 -18.25 2.77
C GLN A 28 2.39 -16.84 2.88
N ARG A 29 3.03 -16.49 4.01
CA ARG A 29 3.47 -15.12 4.33
C ARG A 29 4.31 -14.46 3.23
N LEU A 30 5.30 -15.17 2.67
CA LEU A 30 6.14 -14.64 1.60
C LEU A 30 5.34 -14.32 0.33
N LEU A 31 4.43 -15.22 -0.04
CA LEU A 31 3.53 -15.03 -1.16
C LEU A 31 2.59 -13.83 -0.92
N THR A 32 2.03 -13.70 0.29
CA THR A 32 1.18 -12.56 0.67
C THR A 32 1.92 -11.24 0.57
N ILE A 33 3.16 -11.17 1.07
CA ILE A 33 4.00 -9.97 0.97
C ILE A 33 4.27 -9.63 -0.50
N TRP A 34 4.64 -10.62 -1.31
CA TRP A 34 4.87 -10.41 -2.74
C TRP A 34 3.62 -9.89 -3.47
N MET A 35 2.45 -10.51 -3.22
CA MET A 35 1.18 -10.06 -3.79
C MET A 35 0.84 -8.63 -3.38
N ALA A 36 1.05 -8.27 -2.11
CA ALA A 36 0.84 -6.91 -1.63
C ALA A 36 1.78 -5.91 -2.32
N ASN A 37 3.08 -6.23 -2.39
CA ASN A 37 4.07 -5.39 -3.07
C ASN A 37 3.71 -5.17 -4.55
N ARG A 38 3.30 -6.24 -5.23
CA ARG A 38 2.86 -6.17 -6.63
C ARG A 38 1.59 -5.32 -6.80
N LYS A 39 0.61 -5.49 -5.92
CA LYS A 39 -0.65 -4.73 -5.93
C LYS A 39 -0.43 -3.23 -5.73
N TYR A 40 0.49 -2.85 -4.84
CA TYR A 40 0.73 -1.45 -4.47
C TYR A 40 1.85 -0.78 -5.28
N GLN A 41 2.47 -1.48 -6.23
CA GLN A 41 3.58 -0.95 -7.03
C GLN A 41 3.23 0.38 -7.73
N LYS A 42 2.07 0.46 -8.41
CA LYS A 42 1.63 1.69 -9.10
C LYS A 42 1.36 2.85 -8.13
N ARG A 43 0.77 2.55 -6.96
CA ARG A 43 0.56 3.57 -5.91
C ARG A 43 1.88 4.12 -5.39
N LEU A 44 2.88 3.27 -5.20
CA LEU A 44 4.20 3.68 -4.72
C LEU A 44 4.94 4.54 -5.75
N ALA A 45 4.84 4.21 -7.04
CA ALA A 45 5.43 5.04 -8.12
C ALA A 45 4.83 6.46 -8.14
N ILE A 46 3.50 6.58 -8.05
CA ILE A 46 2.82 7.87 -7.97
C ILE A 46 3.24 8.63 -6.71
N ALA A 47 3.31 7.95 -5.56
CA ALA A 47 3.71 8.56 -4.30
C ALA A 47 5.17 9.04 -4.32
N GLU A 48 6.06 8.38 -5.06
CA GLU A 48 7.45 8.80 -5.25
C GLU A 48 7.54 10.11 -6.04
N LYS A 49 6.81 10.24 -7.15
CA LYS A 49 6.76 11.49 -7.92
C LYS A 49 6.22 12.67 -7.10
N ILE A 50 5.16 12.42 -6.33
CA ILE A 50 4.60 13.43 -5.41
C ILE A 50 5.61 13.76 -4.31
N ALA A 51 6.27 12.76 -3.73
CA ALA A 51 7.26 12.95 -2.68
C ALA A 51 8.44 13.82 -3.15
N ASP A 52 8.93 13.59 -4.37
CA ASP A 52 10.05 14.34 -4.94
C ASP A 52 9.69 15.82 -5.14
N LYS A 53 8.48 16.12 -5.61
CA LYS A 53 8.00 17.49 -5.82
C LYS A 53 7.57 18.20 -4.53
N THR A 54 7.20 17.45 -3.49
CA THR A 54 6.72 17.98 -2.19
C THR A 54 7.76 17.89 -1.08
N HIS A 55 8.98 17.44 -1.38
CA HIS A 55 10.07 17.19 -0.43
C HIS A 55 9.61 16.39 0.81
N SER A 56 8.72 15.43 0.59
CA SER A 56 8.08 14.63 1.65
C SER A 56 8.49 13.17 1.54
N SER A 57 8.35 12.40 2.61
CA SER A 57 8.64 10.96 2.54
C SER A 57 7.54 10.19 1.78
N LYS A 58 7.91 9.10 1.09
CA LYS A 58 6.94 8.23 0.39
C LYS A 58 5.82 7.73 1.31
N GLN A 59 6.16 7.40 2.56
CA GLN A 59 5.18 6.91 3.54
C GLN A 59 4.18 8.00 3.95
N GLU A 60 4.66 9.23 4.12
CA GLU A 60 3.83 10.38 4.46
C GLU A 60 2.85 10.69 3.33
N VAL A 61 3.35 10.73 2.09
CA VAL A 61 2.53 10.95 0.90
C VAL A 61 1.45 9.90 0.76
N VAL A 62 1.76 8.61 0.96
CA VAL A 62 0.75 7.54 0.83
C VAL A 62 -0.36 7.67 1.87
N LYS A 63 -0.05 8.14 3.08
CA LYS A 63 -1.03 8.28 4.17
C LYS A 63 -1.87 9.53 4.01
N ASN A 64 -1.23 10.67 3.78
CA ASN A 64 -1.86 11.98 3.94
C ASN A 64 -2.18 12.64 2.60
N THR A 65 -1.26 12.65 1.63
CA THR A 65 -1.45 13.41 0.38
C THR A 65 -2.19 12.63 -0.70
N TYR A 66 -1.86 11.34 -0.85
CA TYR A 66 -2.38 10.46 -1.89
C TYR A 66 -3.91 10.32 -1.90
N PRO A 67 -4.61 10.18 -0.75
CA PRO A 67 -6.07 10.08 -0.73
C PRO A 67 -6.77 11.30 -1.34
N TYR A 68 -6.25 12.51 -1.09
CA TYR A 68 -6.81 13.74 -1.65
C TYR A 68 -6.60 13.82 -3.16
N ILE A 69 -5.38 13.55 -3.62
CA ILE A 69 -5.08 13.52 -5.06
C ILE A 69 -5.96 12.49 -5.76
N LYS A 70 -6.10 11.28 -5.20
CA LYS A 70 -6.99 10.27 -5.76
C LYS A 70 -8.44 10.78 -5.91
N GLU A 71 -8.97 11.44 -4.89
CA GLU A 71 -10.34 11.95 -4.94
C GLU A 71 -10.52 13.10 -5.93
N ILE A 72 -9.50 13.96 -6.08
CA ILE A 72 -9.47 15.03 -7.11
C ILE A 72 -9.57 14.41 -8.50
N PHE A 73 -8.77 13.38 -8.80
CA PHE A 73 -8.80 12.70 -10.11
C PHE A 73 -10.09 11.90 -10.35
N LYS A 74 -10.74 11.41 -9.29
CA LYS A 74 -11.99 10.65 -9.38
C LYS A 74 -13.22 11.53 -9.56
N ARG A 75 -13.28 12.67 -8.87
CA ARG A 75 -14.42 13.61 -8.90
C ARG A 75 -14.27 14.73 -9.90
N GLY A 76 -13.07 14.97 -10.40
CA GLY A 76 -12.67 16.18 -11.09
C GLY A 76 -13.63 16.59 -12.20
N LYS A 77 -14.36 17.69 -11.95
CA LYS A 77 -15.21 18.38 -12.92
C LYS A 77 -14.38 19.35 -13.78
N ASP A 78 -13.25 19.81 -13.27
CA ASP A 78 -12.39 20.83 -13.88
C ASP A 78 -11.18 20.18 -14.56
N LYS A 79 -11.21 20.12 -15.90
CA LYS A 79 -10.16 19.50 -16.71
C LYS A 79 -8.82 20.23 -16.62
N GLU A 80 -8.86 21.56 -16.54
CA GLU A 80 -7.67 22.42 -16.49
C GLU A 80 -6.81 22.14 -15.24
N MET A 81 -7.45 21.93 -14.09
CA MET A 81 -6.75 21.61 -12.85
C MET A 81 -6.07 20.24 -12.92
N ILE A 82 -6.72 19.26 -13.56
CA ILE A 82 -6.17 17.91 -13.74
C ILE A 82 -4.96 17.94 -14.68
N GLU A 83 -5.05 18.69 -15.78
CA GLU A 83 -3.95 18.85 -16.73
C GLU A 83 -2.74 19.51 -16.05
N ALA A 84 -2.95 20.62 -15.34
CA ALA A 84 -1.89 21.29 -14.57
C ALA A 84 -1.24 20.37 -13.53
N LEU A 85 -2.04 19.56 -12.81
CA LEU A 85 -1.53 18.56 -11.85
C LEU A 85 -0.77 17.43 -12.53
N THR A 86 -1.20 16.99 -13.71
CA THR A 86 -0.56 15.93 -14.48
C THR A 86 0.81 16.39 -14.96
N ASP A 87 0.92 17.64 -15.40
CA ASP A 87 2.18 18.24 -15.85
C ASP A 87 3.14 18.50 -14.67
N GLN A 88 2.64 19.07 -13.57
CA GLN A 88 3.48 19.33 -12.38
C GLN A 88 4.05 18.05 -11.75
N LEU A 89 3.26 16.98 -11.72
CA LEU A 89 3.64 15.69 -11.15
C LEU A 89 4.26 14.73 -12.16
N GLU A 90 4.36 15.12 -13.44
CA GLU A 90 4.92 14.32 -14.54
C GLU A 90 4.33 12.89 -14.57
N LEU A 91 2.99 12.81 -14.45
CA LEU A 91 2.28 11.53 -14.39
C LEU A 91 2.13 10.90 -15.77
N ASP A 92 2.33 9.58 -15.85
CA ASP A 92 2.13 8.84 -17.10
C ASP A 92 0.63 8.53 -17.32
N LYS A 93 0.25 8.25 -18.57
CA LYS A 93 -1.13 7.91 -18.95
C LYS A 93 -1.67 6.73 -18.16
N GLU A 94 -0.82 5.74 -17.85
CA GLU A 94 -1.21 4.60 -17.02
C GLU A 94 -1.50 4.97 -15.56
N GLU A 95 -0.77 5.94 -15.01
CA GLU A 95 -0.91 6.39 -13.63
C GLU A 95 -2.17 7.25 -13.48
N VAL A 96 -2.45 8.10 -14.47
CA VAL A 96 -3.71 8.86 -14.54
C VAL A 96 -4.92 7.93 -14.61
N ALA A 97 -4.85 6.87 -15.42
CA ALA A 97 -5.91 5.85 -15.48
C ALA A 97 -6.09 5.13 -14.14
N TYR A 98 -4.99 4.87 -13.42
CA TYR A 98 -5.03 4.26 -12.10
C TYR A 98 -5.68 5.18 -11.05
N LEU A 99 -5.45 6.50 -11.10
CA LEU A 99 -6.05 7.47 -10.19
C LEU A 99 -7.55 7.68 -10.43
N LYS A 100 -8.01 7.55 -11.68
CA LYS A 100 -9.44 7.64 -12.04
C LYS A 100 -10.26 6.42 -11.61
N LYS A 101 -9.61 5.31 -11.21
CA LYS A 101 -10.24 4.06 -10.77
C LYS A 101 -10.60 4.06 -9.27
#